data_AF-A0A507DFQ4-F1
#
_entry.id   AF-A0A507DFQ4-F1
#
_cell.length_a   1.000
_cell.length_b   1.000
_cell.length_c   1.000
_cell.angle_alpha   90.00
_cell.angle_beta   90.00
_cell.angle_gamma   90.00
#
_symmetry.space_group_name_H-M   'P 1'
#
loop_
_entity.id
_entity.type
_entity.pdbx_description
1 polymer ?
#
loop_
_entity_poly.entity_id
_entity_poly.type
_entity_poly.pdbx_seq_one_letter_code
_entity_poly.pdbx_strand_id
1 'polypeptide(L)'
;MASNQPPPLYSADYAEKAAQYQQPPDIEKSQAREALRLEAFKHLVERHEISTMMALKLRKLEAYDIVVICDDSGSMNTKCAAGSNPYAPIPTRWDELKQTVLTVTDIASTLDEDGIDIYFLNRPPLRNVIGSLQLERVFADAPRGYTPTARVLRQVLNEKRQFVSEGAKKLLVLIATDGVPTTDMGADDRYGLRQVLTVDRSRPENAPVVFLACTDDESEIGYLNEWDKSIPYIDVADDYHTERKQILAVQGPQFSFSRGDWVCKMLLGPVDREVDALDEVGRQQPRYQQGSTSAPVVPKKKKWAAIYMLSCSVHRIVEGYIVQWGDIVKGVGRRNIHSKTNSTSSGDSIYGWKFNDELKLLNRPFRGEAL
;
A
#
# COMPACT_ATOMS: atom_id res chain seq x y z
N MET A 1 -72.97 1.07 -41.39
CA MET A 1 -71.85 0.12 -41.15
C MET A 1 -70.58 0.95 -40.99
N ALA A 2 -70.18 1.23 -39.75
CA ALA A 2 -68.94 1.94 -39.44
C ALA A 2 -67.94 0.92 -38.89
N SER A 3 -66.81 0.76 -39.56
CA SER A 3 -65.77 -0.22 -39.24
C SER A 3 -65.01 0.19 -37.98
N ASN A 4 -65.09 -0.64 -36.93
CA ASN A 4 -64.16 -0.61 -35.81
C ASN A 4 -62.79 -1.12 -36.29
N GLN A 5 -61.84 -0.23 -36.53
CA GLN A 5 -60.42 -0.60 -36.58
C GLN A 5 -59.81 -0.48 -35.18
N PRO A 6 -59.01 -1.45 -34.73
CA PRO A 6 -58.27 -1.31 -33.48
C PRO A 6 -57.21 -0.21 -33.61
N PRO A 7 -56.85 0.47 -32.50
CA PRO A 7 -55.81 1.50 -32.52
C PRO A 7 -54.47 0.86 -32.95
N PRO A 8 -53.57 1.64 -33.58
CA PRO A 8 -52.31 1.10 -34.06
C PRO A 8 -51.50 0.54 -32.90
N LEU A 9 -50.99 -0.69 -33.08
CA LEU A 9 -50.06 -1.34 -32.17
C LEU A 9 -48.86 -0.41 -31.93
N TYR A 10 -48.65 -0.05 -30.66
CA TYR A 10 -47.49 0.68 -30.18
C TYR A 10 -46.21 0.02 -30.74
N SER A 11 -45.42 0.79 -31.50
CA SER A 11 -44.23 0.27 -32.15
C SER A 11 -43.15 -0.10 -31.12
N ALA A 12 -42.50 -1.26 -31.33
CA ALA A 12 -41.36 -1.74 -30.55
C ALA A 12 -40.21 -0.70 -30.44
N ASP A 13 -40.20 0.26 -31.35
CA ASP A 13 -39.24 1.36 -31.46
C ASP A 13 -39.27 2.32 -30.24
N TYR A 14 -40.40 2.43 -29.54
CA TYR A 14 -40.48 3.22 -28.29
C TYR A 14 -39.95 2.44 -27.08
N ALA A 15 -40.06 1.11 -27.07
CA ALA A 15 -39.55 0.28 -25.98
C ALA A 15 -38.00 0.20 -26.04
N GLU A 16 -37.41 0.12 -27.24
CA GLU A 16 -35.96 0.19 -27.42
C GLU A 16 -35.40 1.58 -27.11
N LYS A 17 -36.08 2.66 -27.52
CA LYS A 17 -35.68 4.04 -27.14
C LYS A 17 -35.83 4.28 -25.64
N ALA A 18 -36.91 3.84 -25.00
CA ALA A 18 -37.07 3.94 -23.55
C ALA A 18 -36.01 3.13 -22.78
N ALA A 19 -35.59 1.97 -23.29
CA ALA A 19 -34.51 1.18 -22.73
C ALA A 19 -33.12 1.85 -22.88
N GLN A 20 -32.89 2.62 -23.95
CA GLN A 20 -31.68 3.45 -24.11
C GLN A 20 -31.63 4.64 -23.14
N TYR A 21 -32.78 5.17 -22.68
CA TYR A 21 -32.86 6.30 -21.74
C TYR A 21 -32.88 5.89 -20.26
N GLN A 22 -32.85 4.60 -19.93
CA GLN A 22 -32.96 4.10 -18.55
C GLN A 22 -31.63 3.71 -17.89
N GLN A 23 -30.51 3.82 -18.59
CA GLN A 23 -29.20 3.64 -17.97
C GLN A 23 -28.48 4.99 -17.90
N PRO A 24 -28.09 5.46 -16.70
CA PRO A 24 -27.24 6.64 -16.60
C PRO A 24 -25.95 6.38 -17.40
N PRO A 25 -25.44 7.38 -18.15
CA PRO A 25 -24.24 7.24 -18.96
C PRO A 25 -23.09 6.70 -18.09
N ASP A 26 -22.21 5.88 -18.67
CA ASP A 26 -21.14 5.20 -17.92
C ASP A 26 -20.24 6.15 -17.09
N ILE A 27 -20.16 7.42 -17.50
CA ILE A 27 -19.47 8.49 -16.77
C ILE A 27 -20.14 8.78 -15.41
N GLU A 28 -21.47 8.84 -15.34
CA GLU A 28 -22.20 9.07 -14.09
C GLU A 28 -22.06 7.87 -13.13
N LYS A 29 -22.06 6.65 -13.66
CA LYS A 29 -21.82 5.44 -12.87
C LYS A 29 -20.41 5.42 -12.29
N SER A 30 -19.40 5.81 -13.08
CA SER A 30 -18.01 5.92 -12.62
C SER A 30 -17.85 6.98 -11.52
N GLN A 31 -18.47 8.16 -11.69
CA GLN A 31 -18.43 9.23 -10.70
C GLN A 31 -19.13 8.84 -9.39
N ALA A 32 -20.29 8.17 -9.48
CA ALA A 32 -21.00 7.69 -8.31
C ALA A 32 -20.20 6.64 -7.53
N ARG A 33 -19.52 5.72 -8.23
CA ARG A 33 -18.62 4.73 -7.60
C ARG A 33 -17.47 5.38 -6.88
N GLU A 34 -16.81 6.34 -7.52
CA GLU A 34 -15.71 7.09 -6.91
C GLU A 34 -16.17 7.85 -5.66
N ALA A 35 -17.35 8.48 -5.71
CA ALA A 35 -17.92 9.16 -4.55
C ALA A 35 -18.18 8.21 -3.37
N LEU A 36 -18.69 7.00 -3.65
CA LEU A 36 -18.89 5.97 -2.63
C LEU A 36 -17.57 5.46 -2.05
N ARG A 37 -16.54 5.26 -2.89
CA ARG A 37 -15.18 4.89 -2.43
C ARG A 37 -14.60 5.97 -1.52
N LEU A 38 -14.77 7.25 -1.89
CA LEU A 38 -14.27 8.37 -1.11
C LEU A 38 -14.96 8.47 0.25
N GLU A 39 -16.27 8.26 0.30
CA GLU A 39 -17.02 8.25 1.56
C GLU A 39 -16.62 7.07 2.44
N ALA A 40 -16.46 5.87 1.86
CA ALA A 40 -15.95 4.72 2.57
C ALA A 40 -14.55 4.95 3.13
N PHE A 41 -13.67 5.60 2.35
CA PHE A 41 -12.33 5.99 2.79
C PHE A 41 -12.36 7.01 3.94
N LYS A 42 -13.24 8.02 3.88
CA LYS A 42 -13.43 9.00 4.96
C LYS A 42 -13.84 8.30 6.27
N HIS A 43 -14.86 7.45 6.20
CA HIS A 43 -15.31 6.67 7.37
C HIS A 43 -14.22 5.73 7.90
N LEU A 44 -13.39 5.19 7.02
CA LEU A 44 -12.26 4.35 7.41
C LEU A 44 -11.20 5.15 8.17
N VAL A 45 -10.83 6.32 7.66
CA VAL A 45 -9.86 7.22 8.28
C VAL A 45 -10.32 7.62 9.68
N GLU A 46 -11.60 7.96 9.84
CA GLU A 46 -12.20 8.28 11.13
C GLU A 46 -12.21 7.07 12.07
N ARG A 47 -12.65 5.90 11.61
CA ARG A 47 -12.78 4.68 12.42
C ARG A 47 -11.44 4.21 12.99
N HIS A 48 -10.37 4.29 12.19
CA HIS A 48 -9.05 3.85 12.58
C HIS A 48 -8.18 4.98 13.14
N GLU A 49 -8.74 6.18 13.31
CA GLU A 49 -8.03 7.37 13.80
C GLU A 49 -6.76 7.66 12.98
N ILE A 50 -6.83 7.48 11.66
CA ILE A 50 -5.71 7.69 10.75
C ILE A 50 -5.48 9.19 10.62
N SER A 51 -4.25 9.64 10.82
CA SER A 51 -3.87 11.04 10.67
C SER A 51 -4.03 11.50 9.22
N THR A 52 -4.34 12.79 9.04
CA THR A 52 -4.46 13.40 7.70
C THR A 52 -3.20 13.20 6.86
N MET A 53 -2.02 13.22 7.49
CA MET A 53 -0.75 12.96 6.81
C MET A 53 -0.70 11.55 6.22
N MET A 54 -1.06 10.53 7.01
CA MET A 54 -1.09 9.14 6.54
C MET A 54 -2.18 8.93 5.49
N ALA A 55 -3.38 9.48 5.71
CA ALA A 55 -4.51 9.36 4.79
C ALA A 55 -4.19 9.88 3.38
N LEU A 56 -3.50 11.03 3.28
CA LEU A 56 -3.07 11.56 1.98
C LEU A 56 -2.07 10.65 1.26
N LYS A 57 -1.20 9.99 2.01
CA LYS A 57 -0.16 9.11 1.45
C LYS A 57 -0.68 7.73 1.10
N LEU A 58 -1.72 7.24 1.76
CA LEU A 58 -2.37 5.95 1.46
C LEU A 58 -2.79 5.82 -0.01
N ARG A 59 -3.16 6.93 -0.67
CA ARG A 59 -3.48 6.94 -2.10
C ARG A 59 -2.38 6.41 -3.02
N LYS A 60 -1.12 6.43 -2.56
CA LYS A 60 0.00 5.79 -3.30
C LYS A 60 -0.21 4.29 -3.50
N LEU A 61 -0.98 3.65 -2.62
CA LEU A 61 -1.30 2.23 -2.69
C LEU A 61 -2.30 1.91 -3.81
N GLU A 62 -3.00 2.89 -4.41
CA GLU A 62 -3.82 2.70 -5.61
C GLU A 62 -2.98 2.14 -6.80
N ALA A 63 -1.67 2.36 -6.78
CA ALA A 63 -0.73 1.84 -7.78
C ALA A 63 -0.18 0.43 -7.46
N TYR A 64 -0.71 -0.23 -6.43
CA TYR A 64 -0.25 -1.54 -5.97
C TYR A 64 -1.41 -2.51 -5.86
N ASP A 65 -1.18 -3.76 -6.27
CA ASP A 65 -1.95 -4.91 -5.80
C ASP A 65 -1.33 -5.37 -4.48
N ILE A 66 -2.15 -5.66 -3.48
CA ILE A 66 -1.68 -6.03 -2.15
C ILE A 66 -1.90 -7.53 -1.92
N VAL A 67 -0.82 -8.20 -1.49
CA VAL A 67 -0.85 -9.59 -1.03
C VAL A 67 -0.40 -9.64 0.43
N VAL A 68 -1.13 -10.39 1.24
CA VAL A 68 -0.73 -10.71 2.62
C VAL A 68 -0.46 -12.20 2.71
N ILE A 69 0.73 -12.58 3.18
CA ILE A 69 1.12 -13.95 3.51
C ILE A 69 1.04 -14.08 5.03
N CYS A 70 0.06 -14.86 5.50
CA CYS A 70 -0.19 -15.12 6.90
C CYS A 70 0.53 -16.40 7.34
N ASP A 71 1.45 -16.27 8.29
CA ASP A 71 1.99 -17.41 9.02
C ASP A 71 0.90 -18.06 9.86
N ASP A 72 0.54 -19.29 9.48
CA ASP A 72 -0.37 -20.14 10.21
C ASP A 72 0.33 -21.41 10.71
N SER A 73 1.62 -21.34 10.98
CA SER A 73 2.42 -22.41 11.57
C SER A 73 2.07 -22.64 13.05
N GLY A 74 2.53 -23.75 13.61
CA GLY A 74 2.23 -24.10 15.01
C GLY A 74 2.73 -23.09 16.04
N SER A 75 3.86 -22.40 15.78
CA SER A 75 4.47 -21.41 16.69
C SER A 75 3.57 -20.20 16.98
N MET A 76 2.70 -19.85 16.02
CA MET A 76 1.74 -18.75 16.14
C MET A 76 0.69 -18.95 17.25
N ASN A 77 0.56 -20.15 17.81
CA ASN A 77 -0.24 -20.39 19.02
C ASN A 77 0.42 -19.89 20.31
N THR A 78 1.68 -19.45 20.25
CA THR A 78 2.39 -18.86 21.39
C THR A 78 1.71 -17.58 21.85
N LYS A 79 1.64 -17.38 23.16
CA LYS A 79 1.08 -16.16 23.75
C LYS A 79 2.06 -14.99 23.59
N CYS A 80 1.55 -13.81 23.25
CA CYS A 80 2.35 -12.58 23.25
C CYS A 80 2.74 -12.19 24.69
N ALA A 81 3.61 -11.19 24.84
CA ALA A 81 3.88 -10.59 26.15
C ALA A 81 2.59 -10.09 26.82
N ALA A 82 2.51 -10.24 28.16
CA ALA A 82 1.37 -9.74 28.91
C ALA A 82 1.26 -8.22 28.76
N GLY A 83 0.09 -7.75 28.32
CA GLY A 83 -0.21 -6.32 28.21
C GLY A 83 -0.33 -5.62 29.57
N SER A 84 -0.64 -4.32 29.55
CA SER A 84 -0.75 -3.49 30.75
C SER A 84 -1.88 -3.89 31.71
N ASN A 85 -2.89 -4.62 31.22
CA ASN A 85 -3.98 -5.14 32.04
C ASN A 85 -3.68 -6.59 32.48
N PRO A 86 -3.33 -6.84 33.75
CA PRO A 86 -2.99 -8.18 34.24
C PRO A 86 -4.18 -9.15 34.28
N TYR A 87 -5.41 -8.66 34.11
CA TYR A 87 -6.63 -9.47 34.12
C TYR A 87 -7.17 -9.77 32.72
N ALA A 88 -6.62 -9.14 31.68
CA ALA A 88 -7.02 -9.43 30.31
C ALA A 88 -6.44 -10.77 29.85
N PRO A 89 -7.18 -11.58 29.07
CA PRO A 89 -6.61 -12.73 28.39
C PRO A 89 -5.43 -12.30 27.52
N ILE A 90 -4.29 -12.96 27.68
CA ILE A 90 -3.12 -12.69 26.85
C ILE A 90 -3.39 -13.25 25.45
N PRO A 91 -3.40 -12.41 24.40
CA PRO A 91 -3.62 -12.88 23.04
C PRO A 91 -2.47 -13.78 22.58
N THR A 92 -2.77 -14.67 21.64
CA THR A 92 -1.73 -15.39 20.89
C THR A 92 -1.16 -14.51 19.79
N ARG A 93 0.02 -14.85 19.27
CA ARG A 93 0.62 -14.22 18.09
C ARG A 93 -0.32 -14.30 16.89
N TRP A 94 -1.08 -15.39 16.79
CA TRP A 94 -2.15 -15.55 15.81
C TRP A 94 -3.31 -14.55 16.01
N ASP A 95 -3.69 -14.26 17.25
CA ASP A 95 -4.73 -13.25 17.54
C ASP A 95 -4.29 -11.85 17.12
N GLU A 96 -3.03 -11.51 17.34
CA GLU A 96 -2.44 -10.26 16.89
C GLU A 96 -2.39 -10.17 15.36
N LEU A 97 -1.88 -11.22 14.69
CA LEU A 97 -1.89 -11.30 13.22
C LEU A 97 -3.31 -11.08 12.67
N LYS A 98 -4.32 -11.78 13.21
CA LYS A 98 -5.71 -11.63 12.79
C LYS A 98 -6.19 -10.18 12.86
N GLN A 99 -5.99 -9.52 13.99
CA GLN A 99 -6.42 -8.12 14.17
C GLN A 99 -5.76 -7.19 13.15
N THR A 100 -4.47 -7.39 12.91
CA THR A 100 -3.71 -6.57 11.97
C THR A 100 -4.16 -6.82 10.53
N VAL A 101 -4.35 -8.08 10.12
CA VAL A 101 -4.81 -8.42 8.76
C VAL A 101 -6.24 -7.93 8.51
N LEU A 102 -7.14 -7.99 9.50
CA LEU A 102 -8.49 -7.40 9.37
C LEU A 102 -8.40 -5.90 9.08
N THR A 103 -7.53 -5.18 9.81
CA THR A 103 -7.32 -3.74 9.60
C THR A 103 -6.68 -3.43 8.25
N VAL A 104 -5.66 -4.19 7.85
CA VAL A 104 -5.05 -4.10 6.51
C VAL A 104 -6.08 -4.32 5.42
N THR A 105 -6.95 -5.32 5.58
CA THR A 105 -8.00 -5.65 4.61
C THR A 105 -8.99 -4.51 4.45
N ASP A 106 -9.46 -3.93 5.56
CA ASP A 106 -10.39 -2.81 5.52
C ASP A 106 -9.73 -1.60 4.82
N ILE A 107 -8.48 -1.27 5.15
CA ILE A 107 -7.75 -0.16 4.51
C ILE A 107 -7.56 -0.43 3.01
N ALA A 108 -7.00 -1.59 2.68
CA ALA A 108 -6.63 -1.91 1.31
C ALA A 108 -7.85 -2.06 0.40
N SER A 109 -8.98 -2.59 0.89
CA SER A 109 -10.19 -2.76 0.06
C SER A 109 -10.88 -1.44 -0.31
N THR A 110 -10.57 -0.35 0.39
CA THR A 110 -11.00 1.00 -0.03
C THR A 110 -10.12 1.61 -1.12
N LEU A 111 -8.90 1.10 -1.28
CA LEU A 111 -7.87 1.62 -2.19
C LEU A 111 -7.76 0.78 -3.46
N ASP A 112 -8.02 -0.52 -3.36
CA ASP A 112 -8.09 -1.44 -4.50
C ASP A 112 -9.53 -1.74 -4.91
N GLU A 113 -9.82 -1.95 -6.20
CA GLU A 113 -11.16 -2.30 -6.67
C GLU A 113 -11.43 -3.81 -6.62
N ASP A 114 -10.42 -4.63 -6.89
CA ASP A 114 -10.52 -6.08 -6.84
C ASP A 114 -10.18 -6.67 -5.45
N GLY A 115 -9.70 -5.83 -4.52
CA GLY A 115 -9.44 -6.17 -3.14
C GLY A 115 -8.01 -6.65 -2.92
N ILE A 116 -7.81 -7.54 -1.96
CA ILE A 116 -6.49 -8.10 -1.65
C ILE A 116 -6.48 -9.62 -1.66
N ASP A 117 -5.30 -10.19 -1.88
CA ASP A 117 -5.10 -11.63 -1.81
C ASP A 117 -4.47 -12.03 -0.48
N ILE A 118 -5.06 -13.03 0.18
CA ILE A 118 -4.55 -13.59 1.43
C ILE A 118 -4.02 -14.99 1.15
N TYR A 119 -2.73 -15.20 1.38
CA TYR A 119 -2.09 -16.51 1.36
C TYR A 119 -1.83 -16.96 2.79
N PHE A 120 -1.79 -18.27 2.96
CA PHE A 120 -1.38 -18.90 4.20
C PHE A 120 -0.21 -19.83 3.91
N LEU A 121 0.60 -20.11 4.93
CA LEU A 121 1.74 -21.01 4.76
C LEU A 121 1.31 -22.48 4.58
N ASN A 122 0.27 -22.88 5.30
CA ASN A 122 -0.15 -24.27 5.46
C ASN A 122 -1.55 -24.59 4.91
N ARG A 123 -2.20 -23.66 4.19
CA ARG A 123 -3.54 -23.86 3.59
C ARG A 123 -3.73 -23.05 2.30
N PRO A 124 -4.79 -23.33 1.51
CA PRO A 124 -5.05 -22.62 0.27
C PRO A 124 -5.28 -21.12 0.46
N PRO A 125 -4.92 -20.28 -0.53
CA PRO A 125 -5.12 -18.84 -0.48
C PRO A 125 -6.59 -18.45 -0.69
N LEU A 126 -6.95 -17.27 -0.19
CA LEU A 126 -8.20 -16.57 -0.48
C LEU A 126 -7.90 -15.37 -1.39
N ARG A 127 -8.69 -15.19 -2.45
CA ARG A 127 -8.46 -14.17 -3.47
C ARG A 127 -9.52 -13.10 -3.47
N ASN A 128 -9.15 -11.90 -3.91
CA ASN A 128 -10.07 -10.78 -4.12
C ASN A 128 -10.93 -10.50 -2.89
N VAL A 129 -10.28 -10.40 -1.73
CA VAL A 129 -10.92 -10.07 -0.46
C VAL A 129 -11.19 -8.58 -0.44
N ILE A 130 -12.47 -8.23 -0.43
CA ILE A 130 -12.96 -6.84 -0.48
C ILE A 130 -13.52 -6.38 0.88
N GLY A 131 -13.48 -7.24 1.91
CA GLY A 131 -13.86 -6.86 3.26
C GLY A 131 -13.46 -7.88 4.32
N SER A 132 -13.16 -7.38 5.52
CA SER A 132 -12.73 -8.16 6.69
C SER A 132 -13.68 -9.29 7.08
N LEU A 133 -14.99 -9.14 6.90
CA LEU A 133 -16.01 -10.18 7.17
C LEU A 133 -15.75 -11.49 6.40
N GLN A 134 -15.12 -11.43 5.22
CA GLN A 134 -14.78 -12.63 4.45
C GLN A 134 -13.70 -13.48 5.12
N LEU A 135 -12.94 -12.89 6.06
CA LEU A 135 -11.82 -13.54 6.73
C LEU A 135 -12.21 -14.30 8.00
N GLU A 136 -13.37 -14.00 8.61
CA GLU A 136 -13.80 -14.59 9.88
C GLU A 136 -13.76 -16.12 9.88
N ARG A 137 -14.28 -16.73 8.80
CA ARG A 137 -14.32 -18.20 8.69
C ARG A 137 -12.94 -18.81 8.54
N VAL A 138 -12.06 -18.18 7.77
CA VAL A 138 -10.73 -18.72 7.50
C VAL A 138 -9.86 -18.59 8.76
N PHE A 139 -10.02 -17.49 9.50
CA PHE A 139 -9.31 -17.26 10.75
C PHE A 139 -9.84 -18.05 11.95
N ALA A 140 -10.98 -18.74 11.81
CA ALA A 140 -11.51 -19.64 12.84
C ALA A 140 -10.66 -20.92 12.97
N ASP A 141 -10.00 -21.36 11.89
CA ASP A 141 -9.09 -22.50 11.94
C ASP A 141 -7.78 -22.13 12.63
N ALA A 142 -7.39 -22.94 13.62
CA ALA A 142 -6.18 -22.71 14.40
C ALA A 142 -4.89 -22.96 13.58
N PRO A 143 -3.80 -22.22 13.85
CA PRO A 143 -2.49 -22.42 13.24
C PRO A 143 -1.92 -23.81 13.51
N ARG A 144 -1.28 -24.40 12.50
CA ARG A 144 -0.60 -25.70 12.53
C ARG A 144 0.39 -25.85 11.38
N GLY A 145 1.40 -26.69 11.58
CA GLY A 145 2.39 -27.00 10.55
C GLY A 145 3.69 -26.21 10.72
N TYR A 146 4.49 -26.19 9.67
CA TYR A 146 5.80 -25.53 9.60
C TYR A 146 5.67 -24.12 9.02
N THR A 147 6.80 -23.47 8.76
CA THR A 147 6.90 -22.07 8.32
C THR A 147 7.53 -21.94 6.91
N PRO A 148 6.92 -22.54 5.85
CA PRO A 148 7.42 -22.54 4.46
C PRO A 148 7.30 -21.20 3.73
N THR A 149 7.78 -20.12 4.35
CA THR A 149 7.72 -18.74 3.84
C THR A 149 8.40 -18.61 2.49
N ALA A 150 9.56 -19.22 2.28
CA ALA A 150 10.28 -19.14 1.00
C ALA A 150 9.46 -19.79 -0.13
N ARG A 151 8.84 -20.94 0.12
CA ARG A 151 7.99 -21.63 -0.86
C ARG A 151 6.79 -20.77 -1.24
N VAL A 152 6.06 -20.24 -0.24
CA VAL A 152 4.85 -19.46 -0.50
C VAL A 152 5.17 -18.12 -1.14
N LEU A 153 6.22 -17.42 -0.71
CA LEU A 153 6.64 -16.18 -1.37
C LEU A 153 7.01 -16.42 -2.84
N ARG A 154 7.72 -17.52 -3.13
CA ARG A 154 8.03 -17.90 -4.53
C ARG A 154 6.77 -18.19 -5.34
N GLN A 155 5.79 -18.87 -4.73
CA GLN A 155 4.49 -19.11 -5.35
C GLN A 155 3.80 -17.77 -5.70
N VAL A 156 3.68 -16.85 -4.74
CA VAL A 156 3.08 -15.52 -4.94
C VAL A 156 3.77 -14.78 -6.09
N LEU A 157 5.11 -14.69 -6.05
CA LEU A 157 5.88 -13.97 -7.07
C LEU A 157 5.71 -14.58 -8.47
N ASN A 158 5.57 -15.91 -8.57
CA ASN A 158 5.35 -16.58 -9.85
C ASN A 158 3.94 -16.35 -10.39
N GLU A 159 2.92 -16.50 -9.55
CA GLU A 159 1.52 -16.29 -9.93
C GLU A 159 1.23 -14.84 -10.32
N LYS A 160 1.87 -13.88 -9.62
CA LYS A 160 1.70 -12.45 -9.88
C LYS A 160 2.68 -11.90 -10.93
N ARG A 161 3.61 -12.71 -11.45
CA ARG A 161 4.68 -12.26 -12.36
C ARG A 161 4.16 -11.53 -13.59
N GLN A 162 3.12 -12.09 -14.24
CA GLN A 162 2.54 -11.51 -15.45
C GLN A 162 1.87 -10.17 -15.15
N PHE A 163 1.05 -10.11 -14.09
CA PHE A 163 0.41 -8.88 -13.63
C PHE A 163 1.41 -7.76 -13.32
N VAL A 164 2.54 -8.09 -12.69
CA VAL A 164 3.58 -7.09 -12.37
C VAL A 164 4.43 -6.68 -13.60
N SER A 165 4.60 -7.58 -14.57
CA SER A 165 5.45 -7.32 -15.75
C SER A 165 4.71 -6.62 -16.87
N GLU A 166 3.41 -6.91 -17.01
CA GLU A 166 2.54 -6.42 -18.10
C GLU A 166 1.47 -5.44 -17.60
N GLY A 167 1.16 -5.45 -16.31
CA GLY A 167 0.14 -4.59 -15.70
C GLY A 167 0.63 -3.21 -15.30
N ALA A 168 -0.33 -2.34 -14.98
CA ALA A 168 -0.09 -0.96 -14.57
C ALA A 168 0.34 -0.84 -13.10
N LYS A 169 0.04 -1.85 -12.27
CA LYS A 169 0.27 -1.84 -10.83
C LYS A 169 1.49 -2.68 -10.44
N LYS A 170 2.11 -2.27 -9.33
CA LYS A 170 3.17 -3.02 -8.64
C LYS A 170 2.55 -4.01 -7.65
N LEU A 171 3.36 -4.88 -7.05
CA LEU A 171 2.91 -5.83 -6.03
C LEU A 171 3.48 -5.46 -4.66
N LEU A 172 2.65 -5.14 -3.68
CA LEU A 172 3.09 -5.00 -2.30
C LEU A 172 2.82 -6.32 -1.56
N VAL A 173 3.88 -6.95 -1.03
CA VAL A 173 3.76 -8.22 -0.30
C VAL A 173 4.01 -7.96 1.19
N LEU A 174 3.02 -8.26 2.02
CA LEU A 174 3.16 -8.28 3.47
C LEU A 174 3.33 -9.73 3.92
N ILE A 175 4.28 -10.00 4.80
CA ILE A 175 4.52 -11.33 5.38
C ILE A 175 4.44 -11.19 6.90
N ALA A 176 3.37 -11.68 7.48
CA ALA A 176 3.18 -11.69 8.93
C ALA A 176 3.67 -13.03 9.49
N THR A 177 4.70 -13.02 10.33
CA THR A 177 5.38 -14.24 10.84
C THR A 177 6.01 -14.00 12.21
N ASP A 178 6.19 -15.06 12.98
CA ASP A 178 6.76 -14.99 14.33
C ASP A 178 8.19 -15.52 14.45
N GLY A 179 8.85 -15.90 13.34
CA GLY A 179 10.23 -16.35 13.45
C GLY A 179 10.89 -16.89 12.18
N VAL A 180 11.69 -17.93 12.38
CA VAL A 180 12.60 -18.47 11.37
C VAL A 180 11.83 -19.31 10.32
N PRO A 181 12.02 -19.06 9.01
CA PRO A 181 11.42 -19.86 7.97
C PRO A 181 11.97 -21.29 7.99
N THR A 182 11.11 -22.23 7.67
CA THR A 182 11.46 -23.65 7.55
C THR A 182 10.99 -24.22 6.22
N THR A 183 11.57 -25.32 5.77
CA THR A 183 11.03 -26.11 4.65
C THR A 183 9.71 -26.78 5.07
N ASP A 184 8.99 -27.37 4.11
CA ASP A 184 7.79 -28.19 4.43
C ASP A 184 8.11 -29.43 5.30
N MET A 185 9.40 -29.73 5.52
CA MET A 185 9.88 -30.80 6.40
C MET A 185 10.43 -30.27 7.75
N GLY A 186 10.31 -28.97 8.02
CA GLY A 186 10.71 -28.35 9.29
C GLY A 186 12.20 -28.01 9.43
N ALA A 187 13.01 -28.15 8.38
CA ALA A 187 14.42 -27.72 8.40
C ALA A 187 14.55 -26.20 8.17
N ASP A 188 15.51 -25.52 8.82
CA ASP A 188 15.81 -24.09 8.60
C ASP A 188 15.95 -23.76 7.11
N ASP A 189 15.22 -22.73 6.65
CA ASP A 189 15.21 -22.29 5.26
C ASP A 189 15.49 -20.78 5.11
N ARG A 190 16.29 -20.19 6.01
CA ARG A 190 16.71 -18.79 5.88
C ARG A 190 17.47 -18.55 4.59
N TYR A 191 18.28 -19.51 4.16
CA TYR A 191 18.97 -19.44 2.88
C TYR A 191 17.99 -19.39 1.72
N GLY A 192 16.98 -20.28 1.69
CA GLY A 192 15.96 -20.29 0.64
C GLY A 192 15.14 -19.00 0.63
N LEU A 193 14.73 -18.49 1.79
CA LEU A 193 14.01 -17.22 1.86
C LEU A 193 14.88 -16.06 1.34
N ARG A 194 16.15 -15.97 1.75
CA ARG A 194 17.08 -14.96 1.25
C ARG A 194 17.27 -15.06 -0.26
N GLN A 195 17.36 -16.26 -0.81
CA GLN A 195 17.44 -16.48 -2.25
C GLN A 195 16.18 -15.94 -2.96
N VAL A 196 14.98 -16.16 -2.43
CA VAL A 196 13.75 -15.59 -3.01
C VAL A 196 13.81 -14.06 -3.02
N LEU A 197 14.22 -13.45 -1.91
CA LEU A 197 14.25 -12.01 -1.72
C LEU A 197 15.31 -11.29 -2.57
N THR A 198 16.41 -11.97 -2.90
CA THR A 198 17.57 -11.39 -3.59
C THR A 198 17.74 -11.83 -5.04
N VAL A 199 17.27 -13.02 -5.40
CA VAL A 199 17.46 -13.63 -6.74
C VAL A 199 16.14 -13.78 -7.46
N ASP A 200 15.14 -14.44 -6.84
CA ASP A 200 13.88 -14.77 -7.53
C ASP A 200 13.01 -13.51 -7.74
N ARG A 201 13.16 -12.50 -6.87
CA ARG A 201 12.54 -11.19 -7.00
C ARG A 201 13.30 -10.30 -7.99
N SER A 202 13.09 -10.53 -9.28
CA SER A 202 13.87 -9.92 -10.37
C SER A 202 13.78 -8.38 -10.48
N ARG A 203 12.70 -7.76 -9.99
CA ARG A 203 12.51 -6.29 -9.94
C ARG A 203 12.00 -5.86 -8.56
N PRO A 204 12.89 -5.76 -7.56
CA PRO A 204 12.53 -5.42 -6.18
C PRO A 204 11.64 -4.19 -6.03
N GLU A 205 11.84 -3.17 -6.85
CA GLU A 205 11.08 -1.92 -6.88
C GLU A 205 9.62 -2.05 -7.33
N ASN A 206 9.30 -3.18 -7.98
CA ASN A 206 7.95 -3.54 -8.42
C ASN A 206 7.31 -4.60 -7.51
N ALA A 207 8.07 -5.14 -6.56
CA ALA A 207 7.62 -6.13 -5.60
C ALA A 207 8.18 -5.85 -4.18
N PRO A 208 7.93 -4.67 -3.57
CA PRO A 208 8.34 -4.43 -2.18
C PRO A 208 7.77 -5.49 -1.23
N VAL A 209 8.56 -5.86 -0.23
CA VAL A 209 8.19 -6.85 0.80
C VAL A 209 8.27 -6.22 2.17
N VAL A 210 7.25 -6.39 3.00
CA VAL A 210 7.23 -5.96 4.40
C VAL A 210 7.08 -7.19 5.27
N PHE A 211 7.95 -7.36 6.25
CA PHE A 211 7.77 -8.35 7.30
C PHE A 211 7.05 -7.69 8.48
N LEU A 212 5.89 -8.22 8.84
CA LEU A 212 5.23 -7.91 10.10
C LEU A 212 5.70 -8.93 11.14
N ALA A 213 6.51 -8.47 12.08
CA ALA A 213 6.94 -9.29 13.20
C ALA A 213 5.76 -9.52 14.15
N CYS A 214 5.37 -10.79 14.33
CA CYS A 214 4.34 -11.20 15.29
C CYS A 214 4.98 -11.87 16.51
N THR A 215 6.11 -11.35 17.01
CA THR A 215 6.85 -11.90 18.13
C THR A 215 7.58 -10.80 18.89
N ASP A 216 7.70 -10.97 20.20
CA ASP A 216 8.55 -10.19 21.10
C ASP A 216 9.96 -10.78 21.27
N ASP A 217 10.21 -11.96 20.67
CA ASP A 217 11.51 -12.63 20.69
C ASP A 217 12.41 -12.13 19.55
N GLU A 218 13.27 -11.15 19.86
CA GLU A 218 14.25 -10.60 18.91
C GLU A 218 15.18 -11.68 18.33
N SER A 219 15.41 -12.81 19.00
CA SER A 219 16.31 -13.85 18.50
C SER A 219 15.74 -14.60 17.29
N GLU A 220 14.41 -14.65 17.19
CA GLU A 220 13.69 -15.34 16.10
C GLU A 220 13.57 -14.46 14.85
N ILE A 221 13.58 -13.13 15.00
CA ILE A 221 13.38 -12.16 13.90
C ILE A 221 14.57 -11.24 13.63
N GLY A 222 15.62 -11.28 14.46
CA GLY A 222 16.76 -10.35 14.35
C GLY A 222 17.45 -10.39 12.99
N TYR A 223 17.42 -11.53 12.29
CA TYR A 223 17.96 -11.64 10.93
C TYR A 223 17.17 -10.79 9.91
N LEU A 224 15.87 -10.55 10.13
CA LEU A 224 15.06 -9.68 9.28
C LEU A 224 15.50 -8.22 9.40
N ASN A 225 15.85 -7.76 10.61
CA ASN A 225 16.39 -6.41 10.83
C ASN A 225 17.75 -6.20 10.14
N GLU A 226 18.56 -7.25 10.00
CA GLU A 226 19.79 -7.21 9.18
C GLU A 226 19.46 -7.15 7.68
N TRP A 227 18.39 -7.82 7.27
CA TRP A 227 17.98 -7.90 5.87
C TRP A 227 17.29 -6.62 5.39
N ASP A 228 16.46 -5.98 6.21
CA ASP A 228 15.90 -4.65 5.92
C ASP A 228 17.00 -3.62 5.56
N LYS A 229 18.11 -3.65 6.31
CA LYS A 229 19.27 -2.77 6.06
C LYS A 229 20.05 -3.10 4.79
N SER A 230 20.02 -4.35 4.33
CA SER A 230 20.94 -4.86 3.30
C SER A 230 20.27 -5.29 1.99
N ILE A 231 18.98 -5.59 2.00
CA ILE A 231 18.19 -6.02 0.84
C ILE A 231 17.26 -4.86 0.44
N PRO A 232 17.37 -4.33 -0.80
CA PRO A 232 16.52 -3.23 -1.25
C PRO A 232 15.02 -3.53 -1.23
N TYR A 233 14.18 -2.53 -0.94
CA TYR A 233 12.71 -2.67 -0.94
C TYR A 233 12.22 -3.82 -0.05
N ILE A 234 12.88 -3.98 1.10
CA ILE A 234 12.40 -4.75 2.24
C ILE A 234 12.24 -3.77 3.39
N ASP A 235 11.21 -4.00 4.19
CA ASP A 235 10.96 -3.30 5.43
C ASP A 235 10.54 -4.30 6.52
N VAL A 236 10.75 -3.96 7.78
CA VAL A 236 10.32 -4.76 8.94
C VAL A 236 9.52 -3.86 9.87
N ALA A 237 8.25 -4.21 10.06
CA ALA A 237 7.37 -3.55 11.00
C ALA A 237 7.28 -4.36 12.30
N ASP A 238 7.60 -3.70 13.42
CA ASP A 238 7.46 -4.27 14.76
C ASP A 238 6.05 -4.02 15.33
N ASP A 239 5.82 -4.51 16.55
CA ASP A 239 4.57 -4.30 17.27
C ASP A 239 4.27 -2.79 17.48
N TYR A 240 2.97 -2.47 17.54
CA TYR A 240 2.50 -1.09 17.67
C TYR A 240 3.15 -0.32 18.83
N HIS A 241 3.34 -0.96 19.99
CA HIS A 241 3.87 -0.29 21.17
C HIS A 241 5.36 0.02 21.02
N THR A 242 6.13 -0.89 20.42
CA THR A 242 7.54 -0.67 20.15
C THR A 242 7.74 0.40 19.09
N GLU A 243 7.03 0.31 17.97
CA GLU A 243 7.06 1.29 16.87
C GLU A 243 6.69 2.69 17.37
N ARG A 244 5.59 2.80 18.13
CA ARG A 244 5.14 4.08 18.69
C ARG A 244 6.19 4.70 19.62
N LYS A 245 6.87 3.91 20.45
CA LYS A 245 7.92 4.43 21.34
C LYS A 245 9.08 5.01 20.54
N GLN A 246 9.50 4.33 19.46
CA GLN A 246 10.59 4.77 18.59
C GLN A 246 10.22 6.07 17.87
N ILE A 247 9.04 6.13 17.24
CA ILE A 247 8.53 7.35 16.58
C ILE A 247 8.46 8.52 17.56
N LEU A 248 7.91 8.34 18.77
CA LEU A 248 7.82 9.42 19.75
C LEU A 248 9.20 9.87 20.26
N ALA A 249 10.19 8.99 20.28
CA ALA A 249 11.56 9.35 20.62
C ALA A 249 12.20 10.25 19.55
N VAL A 250 11.83 10.10 18.29
CA VAL A 250 12.34 10.90 17.15
C VAL A 250 11.51 12.17 16.93
N GLN A 251 10.19 12.04 16.84
CA GLN A 251 9.27 13.13 16.51
C GLN A 251 8.88 13.99 17.72
N GLY A 252 9.07 13.44 18.92
CA GLY A 252 8.73 14.09 20.19
C GLY A 252 7.37 13.66 20.76
N PRO A 253 7.14 13.90 22.06
CA PRO A 253 5.99 13.36 22.81
C PRO A 253 4.62 13.93 22.39
N GLN A 254 4.59 15.01 21.62
CA GLN A 254 3.36 15.63 21.11
C GLN A 254 2.93 15.07 19.75
N PHE A 255 3.75 14.21 19.13
CA PHE A 255 3.40 13.59 17.87
C PHE A 255 2.27 12.57 18.08
N SER A 256 1.18 12.72 17.33
CA SER A 256 0.08 11.75 17.36
C SER A 256 0.40 10.58 16.46
N PHE A 257 0.31 9.37 17.01
CA PHE A 257 0.49 8.14 16.26
C PHE A 257 -0.48 7.10 16.81
N SER A 258 -1.56 6.88 16.05
CA SER A 258 -2.62 5.92 16.39
C SER A 258 -2.27 4.51 15.91
N ARG A 259 -3.12 3.53 16.27
CA ARG A 259 -2.99 2.17 15.72
C ARG A 259 -3.30 2.14 14.22
N GLY A 260 -4.17 3.01 13.72
CA GLY A 260 -4.40 3.17 12.28
C GLY A 260 -3.17 3.75 11.57
N ASP A 261 -2.50 4.75 12.17
CA ASP A 261 -1.24 5.28 11.62
C ASP A 261 -0.14 4.22 11.56
N TRP A 262 -0.08 3.33 12.55
CA TRP A 262 0.84 2.19 12.54
C TRP A 262 0.58 1.25 11.35
N VAL A 263 -0.67 0.84 11.12
CA VAL A 263 -0.99 0.01 9.94
C VAL A 263 -0.67 0.75 8.63
N CYS A 264 -0.92 2.06 8.57
CA CYS A 264 -0.53 2.88 7.42
C CYS A 264 0.98 2.89 7.22
N LYS A 265 1.77 3.03 8.30
CA LYS A 265 3.23 2.98 8.24
C LYS A 265 3.71 1.64 7.69
N MET A 266 3.15 0.50 8.13
CA MET A 266 3.52 -0.81 7.57
C MET A 266 3.25 -0.89 6.06
N LEU A 267 2.12 -0.36 5.59
CA LEU A 267 1.76 -0.40 4.17
C LEU A 267 2.61 0.57 3.33
N LEU A 268 2.98 1.71 3.91
CA LEU A 268 3.64 2.80 3.21
C LEU A 268 5.16 2.82 3.36
N GLY A 269 5.74 2.20 4.39
CA GLY A 269 7.18 2.18 4.67
C GLY A 269 8.03 1.90 3.43
N PRO A 270 7.84 0.78 2.70
CA PRO A 270 8.63 0.49 1.51
C PRO A 270 8.24 1.32 0.26
N VAL A 271 7.18 2.14 0.34
CA VAL A 271 6.60 2.91 -0.77
C VAL A 271 6.86 4.42 -0.65
N ASP A 272 6.90 4.94 0.57
CA ASP A 272 7.00 6.36 0.90
C ASP A 272 8.12 6.62 1.91
N ARG A 273 9.20 7.21 1.42
CA ARG A 273 10.41 7.50 2.21
C ARG A 273 10.18 8.41 3.42
N GLU A 274 9.18 9.29 3.38
CA GLU A 274 8.91 10.16 4.53
C GLU A 274 8.22 9.39 5.65
N VAL A 275 7.42 8.38 5.29
CA VAL A 275 6.77 7.47 6.26
C VAL A 275 7.77 6.47 6.81
N ASP A 276 8.64 5.94 5.95
CA ASP A 276 9.80 5.11 6.32
C ASP A 276 10.63 5.83 7.38
N ALA A 277 10.97 7.10 7.16
CA ALA A 277 11.86 7.88 8.03
C ALA A 277 11.23 8.40 9.34
N LEU A 278 9.98 8.04 9.69
CA LEU A 278 9.31 8.59 10.88
C LEU A 278 9.98 8.20 12.20
N ASP A 279 10.59 7.02 12.26
CA ASP A 279 11.32 6.45 13.40
C ASP A 279 12.85 6.59 13.24
N GLU A 280 13.33 7.20 12.15
CA GLU A 280 14.76 7.37 11.90
C GLU A 280 15.29 8.73 12.43
N VAL A 281 16.30 8.69 13.30
CA VAL A 281 16.97 9.91 13.78
C VAL A 281 17.90 10.48 12.70
N GLY A 282 17.45 11.51 11.98
CA GLY A 282 18.29 12.54 11.34
C GLY A 282 19.47 12.08 10.48
N ARG A 283 19.50 10.82 10.04
CA ARG A 283 20.50 10.28 9.14
C ARG A 283 19.83 10.09 7.79
N GLN A 284 20.03 11.05 6.91
CA GLN A 284 20.05 10.76 5.48
C GLN A 284 21.21 9.77 5.24
N GLN A 285 21.02 8.49 5.53
CA GLN A 285 21.91 7.48 5.00
C GLN A 285 21.63 7.41 3.50
N PRO A 286 22.65 7.32 2.63
CA PRO A 286 22.43 6.95 1.26
C PRO A 286 22.05 5.46 1.22
N ARG A 287 20.79 5.14 1.53
CA ARG A 287 20.17 3.86 1.14
C ARG A 287 20.20 3.82 -0.39
N TYR A 288 20.61 2.68 -0.96
CA TYR A 288 20.92 2.44 -2.38
C TYR A 288 20.43 3.55 -3.34
N GLN A 289 21.39 4.27 -3.94
CA GLN A 289 21.11 5.27 -4.97
C GLN A 289 20.23 4.63 -6.05
N GLN A 290 19.00 5.12 -6.18
CA GLN A 290 18.18 4.90 -7.37
C GLN A 290 19.07 5.18 -8.58
N GLY A 291 19.23 4.17 -9.43
CA GLY A 291 20.08 4.24 -10.61
C GLY A 291 19.71 5.46 -11.45
N SER A 292 20.50 6.51 -11.34
CA SER A 292 20.56 7.54 -12.36
C SER A 292 21.25 6.92 -13.56
N THR A 293 20.57 6.95 -14.71
CA THR A 293 21.14 6.52 -15.98
C THR A 293 22.37 7.37 -16.28
N SER A 294 23.55 6.76 -16.19
CA SER A 294 24.81 7.43 -16.51
C SER A 294 24.93 7.59 -18.03
N ALA A 295 24.90 8.84 -18.47
CA ALA A 295 25.37 9.24 -19.80
C ALA A 295 26.91 9.02 -19.89
N PRO A 296 27.46 8.73 -21.08
CA PRO A 296 28.83 8.24 -21.21
C PRO A 296 29.88 9.29 -20.84
N VAL A 297 30.91 8.80 -20.16
CA VAL A 297 32.09 9.53 -19.66
C VAL A 297 32.88 10.15 -20.81
N VAL A 298 33.07 11.48 -20.76
CA VAL A 298 34.13 12.18 -21.50
C VAL A 298 35.15 12.71 -20.47
N PRO A 299 36.44 12.34 -20.56
CA PRO A 299 37.41 12.80 -19.57
C PRO A 299 38.04 14.13 -20.00
N LYS A 300 38.20 15.07 -19.07
CA LYS A 300 39.51 15.68 -18.71
C LYS A 300 39.43 16.95 -17.85
N LYS A 301 40.27 16.91 -16.80
CA LYS A 301 41.19 17.94 -16.27
C LYS A 301 40.71 19.00 -15.26
N LYS A 302 41.54 19.08 -14.21
CA LYS A 302 41.56 19.94 -13.01
C LYS A 302 41.88 21.41 -13.33
N LYS A 303 41.34 22.37 -12.55
CA LYS A 303 42.08 23.30 -11.67
C LYS A 303 41.18 24.36 -10.99
N TRP A 304 41.47 24.58 -9.71
CA TRP A 304 41.27 25.69 -8.75
C TRP A 304 40.80 27.07 -9.26
N ALA A 305 39.88 27.72 -8.51
CA ALA A 305 40.14 28.76 -7.49
C ALA A 305 38.88 29.62 -7.23
N ALA A 306 38.84 30.22 -6.04
CA ALA A 306 37.75 30.98 -5.41
C ALA A 306 37.22 32.18 -6.21
N ILE A 307 36.05 32.71 -5.82
CA ILE A 307 35.86 34.11 -5.34
C ILE A 307 34.36 34.52 -5.22
N TYR A 308 34.11 35.33 -4.16
CA TYR A 308 33.01 36.25 -3.80
C TYR A 308 31.66 35.76 -3.22
N MET A 309 31.53 36.09 -1.92
CA MET A 309 30.28 36.39 -1.21
C MET A 309 29.69 37.75 -1.63
N LEU A 310 28.37 37.78 -1.82
CA LEU A 310 27.38 38.86 -1.58
C LEU A 310 26.00 38.20 -1.82
N SER A 311 24.87 38.52 -1.22
CA SER A 311 24.43 39.18 0.01
C SER A 311 22.93 38.85 0.10
N CYS A 312 22.41 38.76 1.32
CA CYS A 312 21.00 38.90 1.73
C CYS A 312 19.90 38.05 1.04
N SER A 313 19.25 37.17 1.82
CA SER A 313 17.91 37.47 2.37
C SER A 313 17.34 36.30 3.15
N VAL A 314 16.90 36.58 4.37
CA VAL A 314 16.09 35.72 5.24
C VAL A 314 14.77 35.41 4.53
N HIS A 315 14.42 34.13 4.37
CA HIS A 315 13.04 33.73 4.15
C HIS A 315 12.66 32.64 5.15
N ARG A 316 11.70 33.04 5.99
CA ARG A 316 10.85 32.23 6.86
C ARG A 316 10.21 31.13 6.02
N ILE A 317 10.44 29.86 6.38
CA ILE A 317 9.79 28.72 5.75
C ILE A 317 8.33 28.71 6.22
N VAL A 318 7.44 29.01 5.28
CA VAL A 318 5.99 28.81 5.37
C VAL A 318 5.67 27.66 4.41
N GLU A 319 4.80 26.76 4.85
CA GLU A 319 4.31 25.57 4.16
C GLU A 319 3.94 25.79 2.69
N GLY A 320 4.24 24.81 1.84
CA GLY A 320 3.69 24.72 0.48
C GLY A 320 4.57 23.92 -0.47
N TYR A 321 4.41 22.59 -0.50
CA TYR A 321 4.89 21.80 -1.63
C TYR A 321 3.75 21.61 -2.64
N ILE A 322 3.95 22.19 -3.83
CA ILE A 322 3.29 21.81 -5.07
C ILE A 322 4.13 20.66 -5.65
N VAL A 323 3.56 19.46 -5.76
CA VAL A 323 4.18 18.39 -6.52
C VAL A 323 3.66 18.48 -7.95
N GLN A 324 4.53 18.86 -8.88
CA GLN A 324 4.29 18.83 -10.32
C GLN A 324 5.07 17.64 -10.88
N TRP A 325 4.39 16.73 -11.59
CA TRP A 325 5.05 15.68 -12.39
C TRP A 325 4.66 15.82 -13.85
N GLY A 326 5.68 15.82 -14.71
CA GLY A 326 5.57 15.74 -16.15
C GLY A 326 6.97 15.79 -16.73
N ASP A 327 7.62 14.64 -16.90
CA ASP A 327 8.80 14.55 -17.75
C ASP A 327 8.47 13.80 -19.05
N ILE A 328 8.81 14.53 -20.10
CA ILE A 328 8.55 14.39 -21.52
C ILE A 328 9.34 13.21 -22.12
N VAL A 329 8.66 12.29 -22.80
CA VAL A 329 9.29 11.39 -23.78
C VAL A 329 9.62 12.20 -25.05
N LYS A 330 10.89 12.50 -25.30
CA LYS A 330 11.34 13.06 -26.59
C LYS A 330 11.40 11.96 -27.65
N GLY A 331 10.33 11.83 -28.43
CA GLY A 331 10.35 11.12 -29.71
C GLY A 331 10.99 11.99 -30.80
N VAL A 332 12.12 11.54 -31.36
CA VAL A 332 12.65 12.07 -32.62
C VAL A 332 11.90 11.38 -33.77
N GLY A 333 11.11 12.14 -34.50
CA GLY A 333 10.30 11.64 -35.61
C GLY A 333 11.11 11.28 -36.86
N ARG A 334 10.67 10.23 -37.55
CA ARG A 334 10.68 10.15 -39.02
C ARG A 334 9.33 9.63 -39.51
N ARG A 335 8.74 10.42 -40.40
CA ARG A 335 7.49 10.20 -41.13
C ARG A 335 7.53 8.91 -41.95
N ASN A 336 6.46 8.11 -41.92
CA ASN A 336 5.76 7.70 -43.15
C ASN A 336 4.34 7.17 -42.87
N ILE A 337 3.53 7.25 -43.92
CA ILE A 337 2.07 7.34 -43.97
C ILE A 337 1.42 5.95 -44.14
N HIS A 338 0.40 5.59 -43.32
CA HIS A 338 -0.93 5.08 -43.75
C HIS A 338 -1.83 4.65 -42.55
N SER A 339 -2.97 5.35 -42.44
CA SER A 339 -4.34 4.89 -42.05
C SER A 339 -4.63 3.99 -40.82
N LYS A 340 -5.54 4.52 -39.98
CA LYS A 340 -6.60 3.88 -39.14
C LYS A 340 -6.12 3.09 -37.89
N THR A 341 -6.62 3.24 -36.66
CA THR A 341 -7.82 3.86 -36.05
C THR A 341 -7.54 4.12 -34.55
N ASN A 342 -8.17 5.16 -33.99
CA ASN A 342 -8.04 5.62 -32.59
C ASN A 342 -8.72 4.69 -31.56
N SER A 343 -8.05 4.46 -30.42
CA SER A 343 -8.63 4.61 -29.07
C SER A 343 -7.52 4.53 -28.00
N THR A 344 -7.09 5.68 -27.47
CA THR A 344 -6.29 5.75 -26.24
C THR A 344 -7.08 6.58 -25.23
N SER A 345 -7.66 5.92 -24.24
CA SER A 345 -8.20 6.53 -23.04
C SER A 345 -7.09 6.62 -21.99
N SER A 346 -6.43 7.77 -21.91
CA SER A 346 -5.58 8.12 -20.77
C SER A 346 -6.48 8.69 -19.67
N GLY A 347 -6.66 7.92 -18.59
CA GLY A 347 -7.37 8.34 -17.39
C GLY A 347 -6.55 9.30 -16.57
N ASP A 348 -6.68 10.60 -16.84
CA ASP A 348 -6.26 11.64 -15.91
C ASP A 348 -7.42 11.91 -14.94
N SER A 349 -7.23 11.60 -13.65
CA SER A 349 -8.20 11.90 -12.60
C SER A 349 -8.25 13.41 -12.34
N ILE A 350 -9.31 14.05 -12.84
CA ILE A 350 -9.56 15.51 -12.76
C ILE A 350 -9.87 15.96 -11.30
N TYR A 351 -10.02 15.03 -10.34
CA TYR A 351 -10.49 15.33 -8.98
C TYR A 351 -9.42 15.35 -7.88
N GLY A 352 -8.16 15.02 -8.19
CA GLY A 352 -7.06 15.09 -7.20
C GLY A 352 -6.89 16.48 -6.54
N TRP A 353 -7.32 17.55 -7.23
CA TRP A 353 -7.26 18.92 -6.75
C TRP A 353 -8.35 19.26 -5.72
N LYS A 354 -9.60 18.79 -5.93
CA LYS A 354 -10.73 19.10 -5.04
C LYS A 354 -10.61 18.43 -3.67
N PHE A 355 -10.07 17.21 -3.62
CA PHE A 355 -9.90 16.47 -2.36
C PHE A 355 -8.83 17.07 -1.45
N ASN A 356 -7.71 17.52 -2.03
CA ASN A 356 -6.67 18.25 -1.29
C ASN A 356 -7.20 19.55 -0.69
N ASP A 357 -8.19 20.19 -1.32
CA ASP A 357 -8.81 21.39 -0.77
C ASP A 357 -9.86 21.08 0.30
N GLU A 358 -10.58 19.96 0.21
CA GLU A 358 -11.50 19.49 1.28
C GLU A 358 -10.77 19.04 2.54
N LEU A 359 -9.62 18.35 2.45
CA LEU A 359 -8.83 17.97 3.62
C LEU A 359 -8.15 19.17 4.31
N LYS A 360 -7.80 20.23 3.56
CA LYS A 360 -7.34 21.49 4.16
C LYS A 360 -8.44 22.19 4.98
N LEU A 361 -9.71 21.95 4.69
CA LEU A 361 -10.84 22.53 5.44
C LEU A 361 -11.02 21.87 6.81
N LEU A 362 -10.62 20.60 6.96
CA LEU A 362 -10.61 19.88 8.25
C LEU A 362 -9.53 20.41 9.22
N ASN A 363 -8.56 21.18 8.74
CA ASN A 363 -7.43 21.69 9.53
C ASN A 363 -7.65 23.12 10.08
N ARG A 364 -8.90 23.63 10.06
CA ARG A 364 -9.21 24.96 10.63
C ARG A 364 -9.44 24.86 12.14
N PRO A 365 -8.70 25.61 12.98
CA PRO A 365 -9.05 25.71 14.40
C PRO A 365 -10.44 26.34 14.54
N PHE A 366 -11.32 25.68 15.30
CA PHE A 366 -12.60 26.24 15.72
C PHE A 366 -12.34 27.58 16.42
N ARG A 367 -12.61 28.69 15.75
CA ARG A 367 -12.78 29.98 16.42
C ARG A 367 -14.17 29.93 17.06
N GLY A 368 -14.22 29.65 18.35
CA GLY A 368 -15.42 29.90 19.14
C GLY A 368 -15.75 31.38 19.08
N GLU A 369 -16.89 31.71 18.49
CA GLU A 369 -17.52 33.01 18.72
C GLU A 369 -18.09 33.00 20.14
N ALA A 370 -17.61 33.94 20.96
CA ALA A 370 -18.16 34.22 22.26
C ALA A 370 -19.58 34.79 22.10
N LEU A 371 -20.53 34.20 22.81
CA LEU A 371 -21.79 34.85 23.21
C LEU A 371 -21.72 35.21 24.69
#